data_AF-A0A3M0YD75-F1
#
_entry.id   AF-A0A3M0YD75-F1
#
_cell.length_a   1.000
_cell.length_b   1.000
_cell.length_c   1.000
_cell.angle_alpha   90.00
_cell.angle_beta   90.00
_cell.angle_gamma   90.00
#
_symmetry.space_group_name_H-M   'P 1'
#
loop_
_entity.id
_entity.type
_entity.pdbx_description
1 polymer ?
#
loop_
_entity_poly.entity_id
_entity_poly.type
_entity_poly.pdbx_seq_one_letter_code
_entity_poly.pdbx_strand_id
1 'polypeptide(L)'
;MNALSPWARRPMLVLGFAALGAGILAGLARLGWPVPLAGLASLHGPLMASGFFGTVISLERAVALGSLWAYGAPVAAAFGAVLLLFQSPAASLLFTFSSLLLLAATAVVYARQRALFTATLLAGAAAWAVGNGLWLAGQPFPAIVPWWA
;
A
#
# COMPACT_ATOMS: atom_id res chain seq x y z
N MET A 1 4.05 -20.47 14.83
CA MET A 1 3.74 -19.31 13.96
C MET A 1 4.44 -18.10 14.56
N ASN A 2 5.38 -17.48 13.85
CA ASN A 2 6.16 -16.35 14.36
C ASN A 2 5.50 -15.06 13.89
N ALA A 3 4.38 -14.69 14.53
CA ALA A 3 3.67 -13.45 14.26
C ALA A 3 4.04 -12.39 15.29
N LEU A 4 4.15 -11.12 14.87
CA LEU A 4 4.35 -10.00 15.80
C LEU A 4 3.17 -9.90 16.78
N SER A 5 3.42 -9.43 18.00
CA SER A 5 2.34 -9.19 18.97
C SER A 5 1.33 -8.14 18.44
N PRO A 6 0.06 -8.16 18.88
CA PRO A 6 -0.92 -7.16 18.46
C PRO A 6 -0.47 -5.70 18.71
N TRP A 7 0.29 -5.48 19.78
CA TRP A 7 0.83 -4.17 20.14
C TRP A 7 1.89 -3.68 19.14
N ALA A 8 2.79 -4.56 18.70
CA ALA A 8 3.82 -4.23 17.71
C ALA A 8 3.27 -3.90 16.31
N ARG A 9 2.00 -4.23 16.04
CA ARG A 9 1.33 -3.95 14.76
C ARG A 9 0.69 -2.56 14.72
N ARG A 10 0.40 -1.96 15.88
CA ARG A 10 -0.32 -0.68 15.99
C ARG A 10 0.36 0.48 15.27
N PRO A 11 1.70 0.64 15.30
CA PRO A 11 2.33 1.75 14.57
C PRO A 11 2.02 1.72 13.08
N MET A 12 2.00 0.53 12.46
CA MET A 12 1.66 0.38 11.04
C MET A 12 0.21 0.79 10.77
N LEU A 13 -0.72 0.38 11.64
CA LEU A 13 -2.13 0.79 11.55
C LEU A 13 -2.28 2.30 11.67
N VAL A 14 -1.66 2.91 12.69
CA VAL A 14 -1.72 4.37 12.90
C VAL A 14 -1.23 5.12 11.67
N LEU A 15 -0.11 4.70 11.08
CA LEU A 15 0.42 5.31 9.86
C LEU A 15 -0.48 5.07 8.64
N GLY A 16 -1.05 3.87 8.49
CA GLY A 16 -2.03 3.58 7.45
C GLY A 16 -3.29 4.45 7.56
N PHE A 17 -3.84 4.61 8.77
CA PHE A 17 -5.00 5.48 9.01
C PHE A 17 -4.66 6.98 8.88
N ALA A 18 -3.43 7.39 9.18
CA ALA A 18 -2.96 8.73 8.86
C ALA A 18 -2.93 8.96 7.32
N ALA A 19 -2.49 7.96 6.55
CA ALA A 19 -2.55 8.00 5.09
C ALA A 19 -3.99 8.07 4.57
N LEU A 20 -4.93 7.36 5.20
CA LEU A 20 -6.37 7.48 4.91
C LEU A 20 -6.87 8.91 5.13
N GLY A 21 -6.56 9.51 6.29
CA GLY A 21 -6.97 10.89 6.58
C GLY A 21 -6.43 11.88 5.54
N ALA A 22 -5.15 11.79 5.20
CA ALA A 22 -4.55 12.61 4.16
C ALA A 22 -5.13 12.33 2.77
N GLY A 23 -5.43 11.06 2.45
CA GLY A 23 -6.06 10.64 1.20
C GLY A 23 -7.48 11.20 1.05
N ILE A 24 -8.26 11.23 2.13
CA ILE A 24 -9.59 11.85 2.17
C ILE A 24 -9.47 13.36 1.91
N LEU A 25 -8.56 14.05 2.59
CA LEU A 25 -8.34 15.48 2.36
C LEU A 25 -7.89 15.75 0.92
N ALA A 26 -6.94 14.97 0.39
CA ALA A 26 -6.53 15.06 -1.01
C ALA A 26 -7.69 14.79 -1.98
N GLY A 27 -8.59 13.86 -1.65
CA GLY A 27 -9.80 13.58 -2.42
C GLY A 27 -10.78 14.74 -2.43
N LEU A 28 -11.05 15.34 -1.26
CA LEU A 28 -11.87 16.55 -1.14
C LEU A 28 -11.27 17.73 -1.91
N ALA A 29 -9.95 17.89 -1.88
CA ALA A 29 -9.25 18.90 -2.67
C ALA A 29 -9.43 18.69 -4.19
N ARG A 30 -9.42 17.43 -4.68
CA ARG A 30 -9.73 17.12 -6.08
C ARG A 30 -11.15 17.50 -6.49
N LEU A 31 -12.09 17.51 -5.55
CA LEU A 31 -13.46 17.96 -5.76
C LEU A 31 -13.62 19.49 -5.67
N GLY A 32 -12.54 20.24 -5.43
CA GLY A 32 -12.56 21.69 -5.29
C GLY A 32 -12.97 22.19 -3.90
N TRP A 33 -13.09 21.30 -2.90
CA TRP A 33 -13.42 21.71 -1.55
C TRP A 33 -12.22 22.40 -0.86
N PRO A 34 -12.42 23.51 -0.14
CA PRO A 34 -11.33 24.18 0.58
C PRO A 34 -10.95 23.36 1.81
N VAL A 35 -9.86 22.60 1.69
CA VAL A 35 -9.28 21.78 2.77
C VAL A 35 -7.82 22.16 3.01
N PRO A 36 -7.30 21.94 4.23
CA PRO A 36 -5.85 21.90 4.43
C PRO A 36 -5.24 20.81 3.53
N LEU A 37 -3.97 20.98 3.15
CA LEU A 37 -3.23 20.04 2.30
C LEU A 37 -3.75 19.90 0.86
N ALA A 38 -4.39 20.93 0.31
CA ALA A 38 -4.83 20.95 -1.10
C ALA A 38 -3.70 20.64 -2.11
N GLY A 39 -2.43 20.95 -1.76
CA GLY A 39 -1.25 20.60 -2.56
C GLY A 39 -1.01 19.09 -2.74
N LEU A 40 -1.67 18.24 -1.95
CA LEU A 40 -1.59 16.78 -2.07
C LEU A 40 -2.69 16.19 -2.97
N ALA A 41 -3.51 17.02 -3.64
CA ALA A 41 -4.64 16.54 -4.44
C ALA A 41 -4.23 15.50 -5.50
N SER A 42 -3.09 15.70 -6.16
CA SER A 42 -2.54 14.75 -7.15
C SER A 42 -2.09 13.42 -6.53
N LEU A 43 -1.85 13.39 -5.21
CA LEU A 43 -1.35 12.24 -4.47
C LEU A 43 -2.47 11.42 -3.80
N HIS A 44 -3.74 11.75 -4.01
CA HIS A 44 -4.88 10.98 -3.51
C HIS A 44 -4.76 9.48 -3.82
N GLY A 45 -4.50 9.13 -5.10
CA GLY A 45 -4.39 7.74 -5.54
C GLY A 45 -3.33 6.96 -4.77
N PRO A 46 -2.06 7.41 -4.79
CA PRO A 46 -0.99 6.81 -3.99
C PRO A 46 -1.26 6.73 -2.48
N LEU A 47 -1.85 7.78 -1.88
CA LEU A 47 -2.20 7.79 -0.44
C LEU A 47 -3.23 6.70 -0.11
N MET A 48 -4.24 6.53 -0.96
CA MET A 48 -5.29 5.53 -0.76
C MET A 48 -4.81 4.12 -1.08
N ALA A 49 -4.34 3.90 -2.30
CA ALA A 49 -3.99 2.56 -2.81
C ALA A 49 -2.74 2.01 -2.10
N SER A 50 -1.65 2.77 -2.08
CA SER A 50 -0.37 2.28 -1.56
C SER A 50 -0.16 2.60 -0.09
N GLY A 51 -0.60 3.78 0.37
CA GLY A 51 -0.46 4.20 1.75
C GLY A 51 -1.41 3.49 2.72
N PHE A 52 -2.72 3.64 2.52
CA PHE A 52 -3.72 3.02 3.39
C PHE A 52 -3.95 1.54 3.09
N PHE A 53 -4.51 1.22 1.92
CA PHE A 53 -4.86 -0.16 1.57
C PHE A 53 -3.63 -1.06 1.52
N GLY A 54 -2.55 -0.61 0.88
CA GLY A 54 -1.28 -1.33 0.85
C GLY A 54 -0.76 -1.71 2.24
N THR A 55 -0.88 -0.82 3.23
CA THR A 55 -0.47 -1.10 4.62
C THR A 55 -1.39 -2.12 5.28
N VAL A 56 -2.71 -1.92 5.25
CA VAL A 56 -3.67 -2.79 5.96
C VAL A 56 -3.74 -4.19 5.34
N ILE A 57 -3.83 -4.28 4.01
CA ILE A 57 -3.87 -5.55 3.28
C ILE A 57 -2.59 -6.35 3.54
N SER A 58 -1.44 -5.68 3.50
CA SER A 58 -0.17 -6.35 3.77
C SER A 58 -0.03 -6.80 5.22
N LEU A 59 -0.55 -6.03 6.17
CA LEU A 59 -0.54 -6.40 7.58
C LEU A 59 -1.42 -7.62 7.83
N GLU A 60 -2.64 -7.64 7.30
CA GLU A 60 -3.53 -8.79 7.39
C GLU A 60 -2.88 -10.04 6.79
N ARG A 61 -2.25 -9.90 5.61
CA ARG A 61 -1.57 -11.01 4.94
C ARG A 61 -0.36 -11.52 5.74
N ALA A 62 0.42 -10.63 6.34
CA ALA A 62 1.54 -10.99 7.20
C ALA A 62 1.08 -11.75 8.46
N VAL A 63 -0.02 -11.31 9.06
CA VAL A 63 -0.65 -11.98 10.21
C VAL A 63 -1.17 -13.36 9.82
N ALA A 64 -1.89 -13.46 8.70
CA ALA A 64 -2.44 -14.72 8.21
C ALA A 64 -1.34 -15.74 7.84
N LEU A 65 -0.24 -15.28 7.26
CA LEU A 65 0.90 -16.14 6.94
C LEU A 65 1.69 -16.57 8.20
N GLY A 66 1.65 -15.76 9.27
CA GLY A 66 2.31 -16.05 10.54
C GLY A 66 3.84 -16.04 10.44
N SER A 67 4.40 -15.17 9.59
CA SER A 67 5.83 -15.11 9.28
C SER A 67 6.38 -13.68 9.40
N LEU A 68 7.54 -13.53 10.06
CA LEU A 68 8.16 -12.23 10.34
C LEU A 68 8.58 -11.47 9.07
N TRP A 69 9.07 -12.15 8.04
CA TRP A 69 9.52 -11.47 6.81
C TRP A 69 8.36 -10.75 6.10
N ALA A 70 7.13 -11.28 6.21
CA ALA A 70 5.97 -10.70 5.54
C ALA A 70 5.56 -9.34 6.15
N TYR A 71 5.96 -9.07 7.40
CA TYR A 71 5.79 -7.75 8.01
C TYR A 71 6.67 -6.66 7.39
N GLY A 72 7.65 -7.02 6.56
CA GLY A 72 8.38 -6.04 5.75
C GLY A 72 7.46 -5.27 4.79
N ALA A 73 6.41 -5.92 4.27
CA ALA A 73 5.45 -5.30 3.36
C ALA A 73 4.65 -4.15 4.02
N PRO A 74 3.92 -4.35 5.14
CA PRO A 74 3.18 -3.27 5.78
C PRO A 74 4.11 -2.19 6.37
N VAL A 75 5.31 -2.55 6.84
CA VAL A 75 6.30 -1.56 7.29
C VAL A 75 6.71 -0.64 6.15
N ALA A 76 7.07 -1.22 5.00
CA ALA A 76 7.47 -0.44 3.83
C ALA A 76 6.33 0.44 3.31
N ALA A 77 5.09 -0.06 3.25
CA ALA A 77 3.93 0.75 2.88
C ALA A 77 3.68 1.90 3.85
N ALA A 78 3.73 1.63 5.17
CA ALA A 78 3.51 2.64 6.20
C ALA A 78 4.57 3.75 6.16
N PHE A 79 5.85 3.40 6.04
CA PHE A 79 6.92 4.39 5.88
C PHE A 79 6.86 5.11 4.52
N GLY A 80 6.49 4.40 3.45
CA GLY A 80 6.23 4.99 2.14
C GLY A 80 5.15 6.07 2.20
N ALA A 81 4.08 5.83 2.97
CA ALA A 81 3.03 6.83 3.19
C ALA A 81 3.55 8.07 3.90
N VAL A 82 4.40 7.92 4.93
CA VAL A 82 5.03 9.06 5.60
C VAL A 82 5.88 9.86 4.61
N LEU A 83 6.74 9.20 3.83
CA LEU A 83 7.56 9.87 2.80
C LEU A 83 6.71 10.58 1.75
N LEU A 84 5.57 10.00 1.38
CA LEU A 84 4.64 10.57 0.42
C LEU A 84 3.98 11.86 0.94
N LEU A 85 3.69 11.96 2.24
CA LEU A 85 3.18 13.21 2.85
C LEU A 85 4.19 14.36 2.73
N PHE A 86 5.48 14.04 2.73
CA PHE A 86 6.57 14.98 2.46
C PHE A 86 6.94 15.07 0.98
N GLN A 87 6.12 14.48 0.08
CA GLN A 87 6.31 14.47 -1.37
C GLN A 87 7.68 13.92 -1.81
N SER A 88 8.28 13.04 -1.00
CA SER A 88 9.57 12.45 -1.32
C SER A 88 9.44 11.40 -2.42
N PRO A 89 10.27 11.45 -3.48
CA PRO A 89 10.23 10.48 -4.57
C PRO A 89 10.57 9.06 -4.09
N ALA A 90 11.27 8.92 -2.96
CA ALA A 90 11.59 7.64 -2.33
C ALA A 90 10.35 6.86 -1.86
N ALA A 91 9.18 7.50 -1.75
CA ALA A 91 7.93 6.82 -1.47
C ALA A 91 7.63 5.72 -2.51
N SER A 92 7.84 6.01 -3.80
CA SER A 92 7.60 5.06 -4.90
C SER A 92 8.45 3.78 -4.77
N LEU A 93 9.69 3.91 -4.29
CA LEU A 93 10.59 2.78 -4.03
C LEU A 93 10.06 1.89 -2.91
N LEU A 94 9.64 2.49 -1.79
CA LEU A 94 9.09 1.74 -0.65
C LEU A 94 7.76 1.07 -1.00
N PHE A 95 6.89 1.72 -1.78
CA PHE A 95 5.65 1.11 -2.25
C PHE A 95 5.90 -0.03 -3.24
N THR A 96 6.88 0.11 -4.14
CA THR A 96 7.29 -0.97 -5.03
C THR A 96 7.80 -2.17 -4.23
N PHE A 97 8.71 -1.94 -3.28
CA PHE A 97 9.22 -2.99 -2.41
C PHE A 97 8.10 -3.66 -1.59
N SER A 98 7.20 -2.87 -1.02
CA SER A 98 6.03 -3.37 -0.28
C SER A 98 5.15 -4.27 -1.16
N SER A 99 4.85 -3.84 -2.38
CA SER A 99 4.02 -4.61 -3.31
C SER A 99 4.64 -5.92 -3.76
N LEU A 100 5.97 -5.97 -3.94
CA LEU A 100 6.67 -7.22 -4.24
C LEU A 100 6.65 -8.18 -3.06
N LEU A 101 6.81 -7.69 -1.84
CA LEU A 101 6.69 -8.52 -0.63
C LEU A 101 5.26 -9.02 -0.42
N LEU A 102 4.24 -8.18 -0.66
CA LEU A 102 2.84 -8.61 -0.60
C LEU A 102 2.54 -9.67 -1.66
N LEU A 103 3.03 -9.49 -2.88
CA LEU A 103 2.91 -10.44 -3.97
C LEU A 103 3.53 -11.79 -3.58
N ALA A 104 4.77 -11.78 -3.05
CA ALA A 104 5.43 -12.98 -2.56
C ALA A 104 4.65 -13.66 -1.42
N ALA A 105 4.19 -12.89 -0.42
CA ALA A 105 3.41 -13.43 0.71
C ALA A 105 2.08 -14.03 0.24
N THR A 106 1.40 -13.38 -0.69
CA THR A 106 0.14 -13.86 -1.26
C THR A 106 0.35 -15.09 -2.15
N ALA A 107 1.46 -15.17 -2.90
CA ALA A 107 1.82 -16.35 -3.69
C ALA A 107 2.08 -17.57 -2.79
N VAL A 108 2.75 -17.39 -1.66
CA VAL A 108 2.94 -18.46 -0.66
C VAL A 108 1.59 -18.92 -0.10
N VAL A 109 0.68 -18.01 0.21
CA VAL A 109 -0.67 -18.37 0.68
C VAL A 109 -1.46 -19.11 -0.40
N TYR A 110 -1.43 -18.63 -1.65
CA TYR A 110 -2.09 -19.28 -2.78
C TYR A 110 -1.56 -20.70 -3.02
N ALA A 111 -0.25 -20.90 -2.90
CA ALA A 111 0.37 -22.22 -3.02
C ALA A 111 -0.08 -23.19 -1.92
N ARG A 112 -0.37 -22.69 -0.70
CA ARG A 112 -0.90 -23.49 0.42
C ARG A 112 -2.40 -23.77 0.29
N GLN A 113 -3.17 -22.81 -0.22
CA GLN A 113 -4.62 -22.90 -0.37
C GLN A 113 -5.05 -22.27 -1.68
N ARG A 114 -5.24 -23.13 -2.69
CA ARG A 114 -5.75 -22.72 -4.00
C ARG A 114 -7.25 -22.53 -3.92
N ALA A 115 -7.67 -21.28 -3.86
CA ALA A 115 -9.08 -20.88 -3.87
C ALA A 115 -9.23 -19.63 -4.72
N LEU A 116 -10.46 -19.34 -5.17
CA LEU A 116 -10.71 -18.15 -6.00
C LEU A 116 -10.32 -16.86 -5.28
N PHE A 117 -10.64 -16.72 -3.99
CA PHE A 117 -10.29 -15.52 -3.23
C PHE A 117 -8.77 -15.31 -3.09
N THR A 118 -7.97 -16.38 -2.96
CA THR A 118 -6.51 -16.27 -2.91
C THR A 118 -5.93 -15.95 -4.29
N ALA A 119 -6.53 -16.49 -5.36
CA ALA A 119 -6.17 -16.15 -6.74
C ALA A 119 -6.46 -14.67 -7.06
N THR A 120 -7.64 -14.17 -6.69
CA THR A 120 -8.04 -12.77 -6.90
C THR A 120 -7.08 -11.82 -6.19
N LEU A 121 -6.74 -12.11 -4.93
CA LEU A 121 -5.78 -11.26 -4.22
C LEU A 121 -4.37 -11.34 -4.82
N LEU A 122 -3.95 -12.51 -5.31
CA LEU A 122 -2.67 -12.65 -5.98
C LEU A 122 -2.61 -11.79 -7.24
N ALA A 123 -3.68 -11.79 -8.04
CA ALA A 123 -3.82 -10.93 -9.21
C ALA A 123 -3.82 -9.44 -8.82
N GLY A 124 -4.53 -9.06 -7.76
CA GLY A 124 -4.51 -7.69 -7.24
C GLY A 124 -3.13 -7.25 -6.75
N ALA A 125 -2.39 -8.12 -6.06
CA ALA A 125 -1.02 -7.84 -5.63
C ALA A 125 -0.06 -7.70 -6.82
N ALA A 126 -0.25 -8.51 -7.87
CA ALA A 126 0.52 -8.41 -9.11
C ALA A 126 0.23 -7.09 -9.85
N ALA A 127 -1.05 -6.71 -9.98
CA ALA A 127 -1.45 -5.45 -10.56
C ALA A 127 -0.86 -4.27 -9.78
N TRP A 128 -0.96 -4.30 -8.44
CA TRP A 128 -0.36 -3.27 -7.59
C TRP A 128 1.15 -3.15 -7.77
N ALA A 129 1.86 -4.28 -7.91
CA ALA A 129 3.30 -4.29 -8.17
C ALA A 129 3.66 -3.70 -9.54
N VAL A 130 2.88 -3.98 -10.58
CA VAL A 130 3.05 -3.35 -11.90
C VAL A 130 2.82 -1.83 -11.81
N GLY A 131 1.73 -1.39 -11.18
CA GLY A 131 1.43 0.03 -11.00
C GLY A 131 2.54 0.78 -10.26
N ASN A 132 3.04 0.23 -9.14
CA ASN A 132 4.14 0.85 -8.40
C ASN A 132 5.46 0.82 -9.18
N GLY A 133 5.74 -0.26 -9.93
CA GLY A 133 6.90 -0.33 -10.80
C GLY A 133 6.90 0.72 -11.90
N LEU A 134 5.74 0.95 -12.54
CA LEU A 134 5.55 2.03 -13.51
C LEU A 134 5.76 3.41 -12.86
N TRP A 135 5.26 3.60 -11.64
CA TRP A 135 5.47 4.83 -10.90
C TRP A 135 6.94 5.08 -10.56
N LEU A 136 7.65 4.05 -10.08
CA LEU A 136 9.09 4.12 -9.83
C LEU A 136 9.89 4.42 -11.10
N ALA A 137 9.41 3.94 -12.26
CA ALA A 137 9.99 4.25 -13.57
C ALA A 137 9.63 5.66 -14.11
N GLY A 138 8.92 6.48 -13.32
CA GLY A 138 8.58 7.86 -13.68
C GLY A 138 7.42 8.00 -14.67
N GLN A 139 6.61 6.94 -14.86
CA GLN A 139 5.44 7.01 -15.74
C GLN A 139 4.36 7.96 -15.17
N PRO A 140 3.53 8.57 -16.03
CA PRO A 140 2.50 9.49 -15.59
C PRO A 140 1.32 8.74 -14.94
N PHE A 141 0.62 9.37 -13.99
CA PHE A 141 -0.48 8.76 -13.24
C PHE A 141 -1.59 8.11 -14.10
N PRO A 142 -2.00 8.65 -15.27
CA PRO A 142 -2.98 7.98 -16.12
C PRO A 142 -2.57 6.57 -16.58
N ALA A 143 -1.27 6.29 -16.73
CA ALA A 143 -0.78 4.95 -17.05
C ALA A 143 -0.71 4.02 -15.82
N ILE A 144 -0.66 4.60 -14.63
CA ILE A 144 -0.48 3.88 -13.36
C ILE A 144 -1.83 3.51 -12.73
N VAL A 145 -2.77 4.45 -12.69
CA VAL A 145 -4.07 4.31 -11.98
C VAL A 145 -4.86 3.06 -12.37
N PRO A 146 -4.92 2.61 -13.65
CA PRO A 146 -5.64 1.38 -14.00
C PRO A 146 -5.13 0.12 -13.29
N TRP A 147 -3.86 0.11 -12.86
CA TRP A 147 -3.27 -1.00 -12.11
C TRP A 147 -3.59 -0.97 -10.61
N TRP A 148 -4.14 0.14 -10.12
CA TRP A 148 -4.56 0.35 -8.74
C TRP A 148 -6.09 0.29 -8.55
N ALA A 149 -6.85 0.15 -9.64
CA ALA A 149 -8.32 0.25 -9.69
C ALA A 149 -9.02 -1.11 -9.81
#